data_AF-A0A8H6YQ03-F1
#
_entry.id   AF-A0A8H6YQ03-F1
#
_cell.length_a   1.000
_cell.length_b   1.000
_cell.length_c   1.000
_cell.angle_alpha   90.00
_cell.angle_beta   90.00
_cell.angle_gamma   90.00
#
_symmetry.space_group_name_H-M   'P 1'
#
loop_
_entity.id
_entity.type
_entity.pdbx_description
1 polymer ?
#
loop_
_entity_poly.entity_id
_entity_poly.type
_entity_poly.pdbx_seq_one_letter_code
_entity_poly.pdbx_strand_id
1 'polypeptide(L)'
;MHRIDRIFYELVTLANDRHAEKFRQLIQSDSKPPGFFTVVKTLCLTYTVPGSTACGILAACKEVRSLACWVDNQSPQLPLLVSRLPLRRLSIELEHFSSIPVDPSSLWLSSLTHIDLVPWGDFPAQGLSKLRHFPRLTHVALNPARMSGTPEHIAIVCSSCPCLQVLILLRRRNSPDPGPQQEHDHRIVMLEEPNGRMEDWEASYFGHEDIWSRAEVIVAKQKAMSVGSE
;
A
#
# COMPACT_ATOMS: atom_id res chain seq x y z
N MET A 1 11.63 -21.97 35.19
CA MET A 1 10.51 -21.94 34.22
C MET A 1 10.59 -20.60 33.49
N HIS A 2 11.32 -20.54 32.38
CA HIS A 2 11.53 -19.29 31.64
C HIS A 2 10.29 -19.00 30.80
N ARG A 3 9.58 -17.92 31.13
CA ARG A 3 8.60 -17.29 30.23
C ARG A 3 9.37 -16.89 28.98
N ILE A 4 9.22 -17.65 27.90
CA ILE A 4 9.64 -17.19 26.57
C ILE A 4 8.68 -16.05 26.26
N ASP A 5 9.15 -14.83 26.45
CA ASP A 5 8.42 -13.64 26.04
C ASP A 5 8.04 -13.82 24.57
N ARG A 6 6.76 -13.60 24.26
CA ARG A 6 6.24 -13.59 22.89
C ARG A 6 7.09 -12.60 22.11
N ILE A 7 8.05 -13.06 21.31
CA ILE A 7 8.63 -12.23 20.27
C ILE A 7 7.48 -12.01 19.27
N PHE A 8 6.91 -10.81 19.32
CA PHE A 8 5.73 -10.44 18.55
C PHE A 8 6.11 -10.32 17.08
N TYR A 9 5.75 -11.32 16.27
CA TYR A 9 5.82 -11.24 14.80
C TYR A 9 4.70 -10.36 14.24
N GLU A 10 4.50 -9.17 14.82
CA GLU A 10 3.45 -8.27 14.36
C GLU A 10 3.79 -7.66 13.00
N LEU A 11 5.08 -7.33 12.79
CA LEU A 11 5.65 -6.98 11.50
C LEU A 11 6.42 -8.16 10.91
N VAL A 12 6.13 -8.50 9.66
CA VAL A 12 6.88 -9.49 8.89
C VAL A 12 7.24 -8.90 7.53
N THR A 13 8.53 -8.85 7.23
CA THR A 13 9.06 -8.35 5.95
C THR A 13 9.84 -9.47 5.26
N LEU A 14 9.43 -9.82 4.05
CA LEU A 14 9.99 -10.91 3.27
C LEU A 14 10.60 -10.36 1.99
N ALA A 15 11.88 -9.99 2.09
CA ALA A 15 12.66 -9.31 1.07
C ALA A 15 13.09 -10.17 -0.13
N ASN A 16 13.05 -11.50 0.02
CA ASN A 16 13.52 -12.45 -0.99
C ASN A 16 12.85 -13.81 -0.82
N ASP A 17 12.93 -14.62 -1.89
CA ASP A 17 12.39 -15.98 -1.95
C ASP A 17 12.86 -16.85 -0.77
N ARG A 18 14.16 -16.82 -0.44
CA ARG A 18 14.70 -17.62 0.67
C ARG A 18 14.05 -17.28 2.02
N HIS A 19 13.82 -16.00 2.30
CA HIS A 19 13.15 -15.56 3.53
C HIS A 19 11.68 -15.98 3.51
N ALA A 20 11.00 -15.79 2.39
CA ALA A 20 9.61 -16.16 2.23
C ALA A 20 9.38 -17.68 2.35
N GLU A 21 10.26 -18.49 1.78
CA GLU A 21 10.18 -19.94 1.85
C GLU A 21 10.43 -20.45 3.28
N LYS A 22 11.40 -19.89 4.00
CA LYS A 22 11.58 -20.21 5.43
C LYS A 22 10.35 -19.84 6.26
N PHE A 23 9.72 -18.70 5.98
CA PHE A 23 8.49 -18.29 6.66
C PHE A 23 7.32 -19.22 6.30
N ARG A 24 7.21 -19.64 5.04
CA ARG A 24 6.22 -20.64 4.59
C ARG A 24 6.41 -21.99 5.27
N GLN A 25 7.65 -22.47 5.38
CA GLN A 25 7.96 -23.70 6.11
C GLN A 25 7.60 -23.59 7.59
N LEU A 26 7.83 -22.42 8.21
CA LEU A 26 7.39 -22.16 9.58
C LEU A 26 5.86 -22.23 9.71
N ILE A 27 5.12 -21.68 8.74
CA ILE A 27 3.65 -21.76 8.66
C ILE A 27 3.16 -23.21 8.58
N GLN A 28 3.86 -24.02 7.79
CA GLN A 28 3.50 -25.42 7.57
C GLN A 28 3.97 -26.36 8.69
N SER A 29 4.86 -25.89 9.57
CA SER A 29 5.33 -26.71 10.67
C SER A 29 4.28 -26.86 11.76
N ASP A 30 4.09 -28.08 12.26
CA ASP A 30 3.24 -28.36 13.44
C ASP A 30 3.84 -27.81 14.75
N SER A 31 5.00 -27.14 14.67
CA SER A 31 5.71 -26.58 15.83
C SER A 31 5.03 -25.34 16.42
N LYS A 32 4.07 -24.73 15.71
CA LYS A 32 3.39 -23.50 16.12
C LYS A 32 1.94 -23.78 16.52
N PRO A 33 1.45 -23.17 17.61
CA PRO A 33 0.07 -23.34 18.03
C PRO A 33 -0.91 -22.78 16.98
N PRO A 34 -2.14 -23.29 16.92
CA PRO A 34 -3.21 -22.70 16.12
C PRO A 34 -3.34 -21.20 16.41
N GLY A 35 -3.43 -20.41 15.35
CA GLY A 35 -3.54 -18.96 15.46
C GLY A 35 -2.24 -18.22 15.73
N PHE A 36 -1.07 -18.89 15.76
CA PHE A 36 0.23 -18.21 15.89
C PHE A 36 0.39 -17.06 14.90
N PHE A 37 -0.03 -17.24 13.64
CA PHE A 37 0.08 -16.23 12.59
C PHE A 37 -1.02 -15.15 12.60
N THR A 38 -1.98 -15.23 13.54
CA THR A 38 -2.99 -14.16 13.74
C THR A 38 -2.38 -12.90 14.38
N VAL A 39 -1.16 -13.01 14.91
CA VAL A 39 -0.41 -11.88 15.46
C VAL A 39 0.18 -10.99 14.39
N VAL A 40 0.34 -11.47 13.15
CA VAL A 40 0.90 -10.69 12.03
C VAL A 40 -0.14 -9.64 11.62
N LYS A 41 0.18 -8.36 11.84
CA LYS A 41 -0.67 -7.21 11.48
C LYS A 41 -0.11 -6.41 10.33
N THR A 42 1.21 -6.41 10.15
CA THR A 42 1.91 -5.74 9.05
C THR A 42 2.73 -6.76 8.28
N LEU A 43 2.50 -6.85 6.97
CA LEU A 43 3.17 -7.79 6.09
C LEU A 43 3.72 -7.07 4.86
N CYS A 44 4.98 -7.34 4.51
CA CYS A 44 5.61 -6.86 3.29
C CYS A 44 6.15 -8.03 2.46
N LEU A 45 5.67 -8.16 1.23
CA LEU A 45 6.07 -9.17 0.24
C LEU A 45 6.65 -8.45 -0.99
N THR A 46 7.92 -8.67 -1.29
CA THR A 46 8.61 -8.02 -2.41
C THR A 46 8.47 -8.79 -3.72
N TYR A 47 8.88 -8.16 -4.84
CA TYR A 47 8.85 -8.74 -6.19
C TYR A 47 9.70 -10.00 -6.40
N THR A 48 10.61 -10.27 -5.47
CA THR A 48 11.44 -11.46 -5.43
C THR A 48 10.75 -12.64 -4.75
N VAL A 49 9.58 -12.45 -4.14
CA VAL A 49 8.79 -13.52 -3.52
C VAL A 49 7.90 -14.16 -4.60
N PRO A 50 8.01 -15.48 -4.84
CA PRO A 50 7.13 -16.16 -5.80
C PRO A 50 5.66 -16.02 -5.41
N GLY A 51 4.79 -15.76 -6.39
CA GLY A 51 3.37 -15.54 -6.12
C GLY A 51 2.67 -16.72 -5.43
N SER A 52 3.09 -17.98 -5.69
CA SER A 52 2.57 -19.16 -5.02
C SER A 52 2.94 -19.20 -3.52
N THR A 53 4.18 -18.84 -3.20
CA THR A 53 4.67 -18.66 -1.82
C THR A 53 3.90 -17.53 -1.13
N ALA A 54 3.73 -16.39 -1.80
CA ALA A 54 2.94 -15.26 -1.30
C ALA A 54 1.48 -15.66 -0.98
N CYS A 55 0.82 -16.43 -1.86
CA CYS A 55 -0.53 -16.93 -1.62
C CYS A 55 -0.61 -17.80 -0.37
N GLY A 56 0.35 -18.71 -0.17
CA GLY A 56 0.42 -19.53 1.04
C GLY A 56 0.57 -18.71 2.32
N ILE A 57 1.38 -17.65 2.26
CA ILE A 57 1.60 -16.73 3.39
C ILE A 57 0.33 -15.92 3.70
N LEU A 58 -0.31 -15.33 2.69
CA LEU A 58 -1.54 -14.54 2.87
C LEU A 58 -2.71 -15.41 3.38
N ALA A 59 -2.79 -16.67 2.97
CA ALA A 59 -3.81 -17.60 3.46
C ALA A 59 -3.68 -17.90 4.97
N ALA A 60 -2.45 -17.85 5.50
CA ALA A 60 -2.17 -18.07 6.92
C ALA A 60 -2.30 -16.79 7.77
N CYS A 61 -1.90 -15.64 7.24
CA CYS A 61 -1.86 -14.36 7.96
C CYS A 61 -3.17 -13.57 7.80
N LYS A 62 -4.28 -14.11 8.34
CA LYS A 62 -5.64 -13.58 8.11
C LYS A 62 -5.95 -12.23 8.76
N GLU A 63 -5.11 -11.80 9.71
CA GLU A 63 -5.32 -10.61 10.52
C GLU A 63 -4.49 -9.40 10.06
N VAL A 64 -3.87 -9.47 8.88
CA VAL A 64 -3.07 -8.40 8.30
C VAL A 64 -3.94 -7.17 8.04
N ARG A 65 -3.51 -6.02 8.57
CA ARG A 65 -4.14 -4.71 8.42
C ARG A 65 -3.32 -3.77 7.54
N SER A 66 -2.01 -3.99 7.46
CA SER A 66 -1.10 -3.23 6.61
C SER A 66 -0.38 -4.21 5.69
N LEU A 67 -0.65 -4.15 4.39
CA LEU A 67 -0.05 -5.05 3.42
C LEU A 67 0.72 -4.27 2.35
N ALA A 68 2.01 -4.57 2.19
CA ALA A 68 2.75 -4.29 0.97
C ALA A 68 2.88 -5.58 0.18
N CYS A 69 2.34 -5.61 -1.04
CA CYS A 69 2.28 -6.79 -1.90
C CYS A 69 2.77 -6.44 -3.30
N TRP A 70 4.09 -6.47 -3.48
CA TRP A 70 4.76 -6.17 -4.73
C TRP A 70 5.20 -7.44 -5.45
N VAL A 71 4.46 -8.53 -5.31
CA VAL A 71 4.74 -9.81 -5.97
C VAL A 71 4.26 -9.77 -7.42
N ASP A 72 4.71 -10.72 -8.24
CA ASP A 72 4.33 -10.76 -9.65
C ASP A 72 2.90 -11.23 -9.93
N ASN A 73 2.36 -10.83 -11.08
CA ASN A 73 0.98 -11.13 -11.50
C ASN A 73 0.78 -12.56 -12.04
N GLN A 74 1.67 -13.49 -11.68
CA GLN A 74 1.57 -14.87 -12.13
C GLN A 74 0.62 -15.70 -11.27
N SER A 75 0.11 -15.15 -10.17
CA SER A 75 -0.73 -15.88 -9.21
C SER A 75 -2.18 -15.39 -9.21
N PRO A 76 -3.10 -16.06 -9.93
CA PRO A 76 -4.48 -15.61 -10.08
C PRO A 76 -5.29 -15.63 -8.75
N GLN A 77 -4.79 -16.33 -7.73
CA GLN A 77 -5.42 -16.39 -6.41
C GLN A 77 -5.11 -15.17 -5.54
N LEU A 78 -4.04 -14.44 -5.85
CA LEU A 78 -3.54 -13.35 -5.02
C LEU A 78 -4.60 -12.25 -4.83
N PRO A 79 -5.31 -11.74 -5.87
CA PRO A 79 -6.30 -10.69 -5.67
C PRO A 79 -7.46 -11.13 -4.76
N LEU A 80 -7.89 -12.39 -4.86
CA LEU A 80 -8.93 -12.94 -4.00
C LEU A 80 -8.46 -13.03 -2.54
N LEU A 81 -7.23 -13.45 -2.29
CA LEU A 81 -6.68 -13.53 -0.93
C LEU A 81 -6.55 -12.14 -0.30
N VAL A 82 -6.07 -11.15 -1.06
CA VAL A 82 -5.98 -9.75 -0.60
C VAL A 82 -7.36 -9.22 -0.21
N SER A 83 -8.41 -9.51 -0.99
CA SER A 83 -9.79 -9.04 -0.73
C SER A 83 -10.39 -9.54 0.60
N ARG A 84 -9.85 -10.63 1.16
CA ARG A 84 -10.35 -11.28 2.38
C ARG A 84 -9.71 -10.73 3.66
N LEU A 85 -8.68 -9.92 3.53
CA LEU A 85 -7.95 -9.36 4.67
C LEU A 85 -8.65 -8.10 5.21
N PRO A 86 -8.58 -7.81 6.52
CA PRO A 86 -9.17 -6.60 7.11
C PRO A 86 -8.26 -5.37 6.94
N LEU A 87 -7.90 -5.05 5.69
CA LEU A 87 -6.88 -4.05 5.37
C LEU A 87 -7.30 -2.62 5.72
N ARG A 88 -6.35 -1.86 6.26
CA ARG A 88 -6.41 -0.41 6.49
C ARG A 88 -5.40 0.35 5.61
N ARG A 89 -4.24 -0.27 5.34
CA ARG A 89 -3.18 0.24 4.47
C ARG A 89 -2.80 -0.83 3.45
N LEU A 90 -2.77 -0.47 2.17
CA LEU A 90 -2.41 -1.36 1.08
C LEU A 90 -1.40 -0.68 0.16
N SER A 91 -0.23 -1.28 -0.04
CA SER A 91 0.67 -0.95 -1.15
C SER A 91 0.70 -2.16 -2.07
N ILE A 92 0.34 -1.99 -3.34
CA ILE A 92 0.17 -3.12 -4.26
C ILE A 92 0.46 -2.69 -5.70
N GLU A 93 0.86 -3.67 -6.51
CA GLU A 93 0.90 -3.50 -7.96
C GLU A 93 -0.51 -3.15 -8.51
N LEU A 94 -0.55 -2.27 -9.52
CA LEU A 94 -1.78 -1.64 -9.99
C LEU A 94 -2.72 -2.59 -10.78
N GLU A 95 -2.18 -3.48 -11.61
CA GLU A 95 -2.97 -4.53 -12.27
C GLU A 95 -3.57 -5.52 -11.26
N HIS A 96 -2.79 -5.90 -10.25
CA HIS A 96 -3.25 -6.70 -9.12
C HIS A 96 -4.42 -6.03 -8.43
N PHE A 97 -4.27 -4.75 -8.04
CA PHE A 97 -5.36 -3.98 -7.43
C PHE A 97 -6.61 -4.03 -8.29
N SER A 98 -6.47 -3.82 -9.59
CA SER A 98 -7.58 -3.79 -10.54
C SER A 98 -8.30 -5.13 -10.63
N SER A 99 -7.57 -6.23 -10.48
CA SER A 99 -8.07 -7.60 -10.51
C SER A 99 -8.76 -8.05 -9.22
N ILE A 100 -8.66 -7.29 -8.11
CA ILE A 100 -9.31 -7.66 -6.84
C ILE A 100 -10.85 -7.66 -7.00
N PRO A 101 -11.59 -8.71 -6.63
CA PRO A 101 -13.05 -8.64 -6.69
C PRO A 101 -13.58 -7.56 -5.73
N VAL A 102 -14.53 -6.75 -6.20
CA VAL A 102 -15.29 -5.83 -5.33
C VAL A 102 -16.49 -6.60 -4.79
N ASP A 103 -16.33 -7.14 -3.60
CA ASP A 103 -17.41 -7.77 -2.85
C ASP A 103 -17.86 -6.81 -1.72
N PRO A 104 -19.10 -6.30 -1.74
CA PRO A 104 -19.61 -5.39 -0.71
C PRO A 104 -19.53 -5.93 0.72
N SER A 105 -19.45 -7.26 0.90
CA SER A 105 -19.29 -7.89 2.21
C SER A 105 -17.84 -7.88 2.72
N SER A 106 -16.88 -7.55 1.86
CA SER A 106 -15.47 -7.58 2.23
C SER A 106 -15.09 -6.43 3.16
N LEU A 107 -14.52 -6.78 4.32
CA LEU A 107 -14.20 -5.84 5.39
C LEU A 107 -13.28 -4.70 4.95
N TRP A 108 -12.29 -4.98 4.09
CA TRP A 108 -11.34 -3.96 3.64
C TRP A 108 -11.96 -2.79 2.88
N LEU A 109 -13.09 -2.98 2.17
CA LEU A 109 -13.76 -1.87 1.48
C LEU A 109 -14.15 -0.76 2.47
N SER A 110 -14.57 -1.16 3.68
CA SER A 110 -15.01 -0.25 4.73
C SER A 110 -13.89 0.25 5.65
N SER A 111 -12.70 -0.35 5.59
CA SER A 111 -11.58 -0.05 6.51
C SER A 111 -10.34 0.51 5.82
N LEU A 112 -10.21 0.39 4.50
CA LEU A 112 -9.06 0.90 3.77
C LEU A 112 -9.05 2.43 3.81
N THR A 113 -7.92 2.98 4.26
CA THR A 113 -7.70 4.42 4.43
C THR A 113 -6.50 4.92 3.63
N HIS A 114 -5.52 4.05 3.40
CA HIS A 114 -4.28 4.35 2.67
C HIS A 114 -4.08 3.35 1.55
N ILE A 115 -3.82 3.85 0.34
CA ILE A 115 -3.43 3.02 -0.80
C ILE A 115 -2.21 3.60 -1.53
N ASP A 116 -1.21 2.77 -1.80
CA ASP A 116 -0.07 3.06 -2.65
C ASP A 116 -0.10 2.13 -3.86
N LEU A 117 -0.29 2.71 -5.05
CA LEU A 117 -0.45 1.97 -6.29
C LEU A 117 0.86 2.01 -7.07
N VAL A 118 1.44 0.83 -7.26
CA VAL A 118 2.78 0.66 -7.85
C VAL A 118 2.64 0.20 -9.31
N PRO A 119 2.76 1.11 -10.30
CA PRO A 119 2.72 0.72 -11.71
C PRO A 119 4.01 -0.01 -12.12
N TRP A 120 3.84 -1.17 -12.77
CA TRP A 120 4.94 -1.90 -13.42
C TRP A 120 4.99 -1.71 -14.93
N GLY A 121 3.88 -1.30 -15.53
CA GLY A 121 3.78 -0.91 -16.94
C GLY A 121 2.82 0.27 -17.11
N ASP A 122 2.51 0.58 -18.37
CA ASP A 122 1.47 1.54 -18.70
C ASP A 122 0.11 1.03 -18.22
N PHE A 123 -0.64 1.91 -17.57
CA PHE A 123 -1.94 1.56 -17.00
C PHE A 123 -3.01 2.59 -17.37
N PRO A 124 -4.20 2.16 -17.80
CA PRO A 124 -5.27 3.07 -18.17
C PRO A 124 -5.92 3.70 -16.94
N ALA A 125 -6.14 5.01 -16.98
CA ALA A 125 -6.68 5.78 -15.86
C ALA A 125 -8.05 5.25 -15.37
N GLN A 126 -8.83 4.63 -16.25
CA GLN A 126 -10.13 4.04 -15.94
C GLN A 126 -10.06 2.96 -14.86
N GLY A 127 -8.93 2.26 -14.70
CA GLY A 127 -8.78 1.26 -13.64
C GLY A 127 -8.76 1.87 -12.23
N LEU A 128 -8.44 3.16 -12.10
CA LEU A 128 -8.53 3.88 -10.82
C LEU A 128 -9.97 4.22 -10.42
N SER A 129 -10.96 4.10 -11.31
CA SER A 129 -12.37 4.34 -10.98
C SER A 129 -12.89 3.44 -9.85
N LYS A 130 -12.23 2.29 -9.65
CA LYS A 130 -12.51 1.36 -8.55
C LYS A 130 -12.30 1.96 -7.16
N LEU A 131 -11.51 3.03 -7.04
CA LEU A 131 -11.28 3.72 -5.77
C LEU A 131 -12.57 4.26 -5.15
N ARG A 132 -13.63 4.49 -5.95
CA ARG A 132 -14.96 4.88 -5.48
C ARG A 132 -15.62 3.91 -4.50
N HIS A 133 -15.16 2.66 -4.47
CA HIS A 133 -15.69 1.63 -3.57
C HIS A 133 -15.12 1.68 -2.16
N PHE A 134 -14.19 2.61 -1.89
CA PHE A 134 -13.53 2.77 -0.58
C PHE A 134 -13.96 4.09 0.07
N PRO A 135 -15.11 4.13 0.76
CA PRO A 135 -15.66 5.38 1.30
C PRO A 135 -14.78 6.04 2.38
N ARG A 136 -13.82 5.32 2.95
CA ARG A 136 -12.88 5.83 3.96
C ARG A 136 -11.47 6.12 3.43
N LEU A 137 -11.27 6.01 2.12
CA LEU A 137 -9.97 6.26 1.52
C LEU A 137 -9.63 7.75 1.62
N THR A 138 -8.55 8.04 2.35
CA THR A 138 -8.08 9.40 2.67
C THR A 138 -6.72 9.67 2.05
N HIS A 139 -5.91 8.63 1.84
CA HIS A 139 -4.53 8.75 1.38
C HIS A 139 -4.32 7.86 0.15
N VAL A 140 -3.86 8.47 -0.94
CA VAL A 140 -3.53 7.77 -2.19
C VAL A 140 -2.13 8.17 -2.62
N ALA A 141 -1.31 7.20 -3.01
CA ALA A 141 -0.02 7.43 -3.66
C ALA A 141 -0.02 6.80 -5.05
N LEU A 142 0.48 7.57 -6.03
CA LEU A 142 0.69 7.15 -7.41
C LEU A 142 2.15 7.41 -7.80
N ASN A 143 2.69 6.61 -8.73
CA ASN A 143 3.97 6.88 -9.38
C ASN A 143 3.74 7.28 -10.85
N PRO A 144 3.48 8.58 -11.12
CA PRO A 144 3.16 9.05 -12.47
C PRO A 144 4.30 8.84 -13.49
N ALA A 145 5.55 8.70 -13.04
CA ALA A 145 6.70 8.50 -13.94
C ALA A 145 6.62 7.20 -14.76
N ARG A 146 5.65 6.34 -14.47
CA ARG A 146 5.39 5.08 -15.19
C ARG A 146 3.98 5.03 -15.79
N MET A 147 3.27 6.15 -15.82
CA MET A 147 1.87 6.24 -16.24
C MET A 147 1.74 7.29 -17.35
N SER A 148 1.28 6.88 -18.52
CA SER A 148 0.80 7.82 -19.54
C SER A 148 -0.48 8.53 -19.05
N GLY A 149 -0.65 9.83 -19.34
CA GLY A 149 -1.85 10.58 -18.95
C GLY A 149 -1.96 10.88 -17.44
N THR A 150 -0.91 11.41 -16.82
CA THR A 150 -0.91 11.77 -15.40
C THR A 150 -2.07 12.69 -14.97
N PRO A 151 -2.45 13.74 -15.74
CA PRO A 151 -3.58 14.60 -15.38
C PRO A 151 -4.90 13.83 -15.25
N GLU A 152 -5.16 12.88 -16.15
CA GLU A 152 -6.38 12.06 -16.15
C GLU A 152 -6.44 11.16 -14.91
N HIS A 153 -5.30 10.56 -14.52
CA HIS A 153 -5.20 9.76 -13.31
C HIS A 153 -5.50 10.58 -12.05
N ILE A 154 -4.92 11.78 -11.95
CA ILE A 154 -5.16 12.71 -10.83
C ILE A 154 -6.64 13.06 -10.75
N ALA A 155 -7.26 13.42 -11.89
CA ALA A 155 -8.68 13.78 -11.94
C ALA A 155 -9.59 12.62 -11.51
N ILE A 156 -9.28 11.38 -11.93
CA ILE A 156 -10.05 10.20 -11.52
C ILE A 156 -9.89 9.91 -10.03
N VAL A 157 -8.69 10.02 -9.46
CA VAL A 157 -8.51 9.85 -8.00
C VAL A 157 -9.31 10.89 -7.23
N CYS A 158 -9.19 12.16 -7.61
CA CYS A 158 -9.86 13.27 -6.92
C CYS A 158 -11.40 13.14 -6.97
N SER A 159 -11.95 12.70 -8.11
CA SER A 159 -13.39 12.48 -8.29
C SER A 159 -13.91 11.18 -7.67
N SER A 160 -13.08 10.14 -7.59
CA SER A 160 -13.48 8.84 -7.03
C SER A 160 -13.38 8.79 -5.50
N CYS A 161 -12.59 9.65 -4.88
CA CYS A 161 -12.28 9.59 -3.45
C CYS A 161 -12.85 10.82 -2.71
N PRO A 162 -14.13 10.80 -2.27
CA PRO A 162 -14.75 11.97 -1.63
C PRO A 162 -14.11 12.34 -0.29
N CYS A 163 -13.47 11.38 0.39
CA CYS A 163 -12.75 11.60 1.65
C CYS A 163 -11.26 11.86 1.46
N LEU A 164 -10.78 12.06 0.23
CA LEU A 164 -9.35 12.26 -0.05
C LEU A 164 -8.81 13.48 0.71
N GLN A 165 -7.75 13.26 1.47
CA GLN A 165 -7.01 14.26 2.24
C GLN A 165 -5.61 14.48 1.67
N VAL A 166 -4.98 13.43 1.15
CA VAL A 166 -3.62 13.46 0.61
C VAL A 166 -3.54 12.61 -0.66
N LEU A 167 -3.01 13.22 -1.72
CA LEU A 167 -2.62 12.54 -2.95
C LEU A 167 -1.12 12.75 -3.17
N ILE A 168 -0.33 11.70 -2.98
CA ILE A 168 1.12 11.70 -3.22
C ILE A 168 1.40 11.32 -4.67
N LEU A 169 2.18 12.13 -5.34
CA LEU A 169 2.74 11.85 -6.65
C LEU A 169 4.24 11.60 -6.50
N LEU A 170 4.63 10.33 -6.58
CA LEU A 170 6.02 9.90 -6.42
C LEU A 170 6.82 10.20 -7.68
N ARG A 171 7.90 10.95 -7.53
CA ARG A 171 8.84 11.27 -8.61
C ARG A 171 10.15 10.51 -8.43
N ARG A 172 10.77 10.11 -9.55
CA ARG A 172 12.12 9.53 -9.50
C ARG A 172 13.13 10.61 -9.12
N ARG A 173 14.17 10.24 -8.37
CA ARG A 173 15.31 11.12 -8.15
C ARG A 173 15.89 11.56 -9.50
N ASN A 174 16.18 12.85 -9.66
CA ASN A 174 16.67 13.48 -10.89
C ASN A 174 15.64 13.59 -12.03
N SER A 175 14.37 13.32 -11.80
CA SER A 175 13.34 13.75 -12.76
C SER A 175 13.28 15.29 -12.79
N PRO A 176 13.15 15.91 -13.97
CA PRO A 176 12.97 17.35 -14.05
C PRO A 176 11.75 17.78 -13.26
N ASP A 177 11.84 18.92 -12.60
CA ASP A 177 10.72 19.50 -11.88
C ASP A 177 9.58 19.77 -12.88
N PRO A 178 8.38 19.20 -12.70
CA PRO A 178 7.25 19.45 -13.60
C PRO A 178 6.79 20.92 -13.59
N GLY A 179 7.34 21.76 -12.71
CA GLY A 179 7.05 23.18 -12.64
C GLY A 179 5.76 23.48 -11.87
N PRO A 180 5.34 24.76 -11.80
CA PRO A 180 4.27 25.24 -10.92
C PRO A 180 2.84 24.81 -11.31
N GLN A 181 2.64 23.83 -12.22
CA GLN A 181 1.33 23.52 -12.78
C GLN A 181 0.36 22.76 -11.86
N GLN A 182 0.70 22.49 -10.60
CA GLN A 182 -0.16 21.75 -9.65
C GLN A 182 -0.87 22.62 -8.60
N GLU A 183 -0.91 23.94 -8.80
CA GLU A 183 -1.19 24.94 -7.75
C GLU A 183 -2.63 25.06 -7.23
N HIS A 184 -3.59 24.20 -7.61
CA HIS A 184 -4.99 24.44 -7.23
C HIS A 184 -5.57 23.50 -6.17
N ASP A 185 -4.98 22.33 -5.93
CA ASP A 185 -5.49 21.40 -4.92
C ASP A 185 -4.44 21.13 -3.85
N HIS A 186 -4.65 21.70 -2.67
CA HIS A 186 -3.78 21.58 -1.50
C HIS A 186 -3.62 20.13 -0.99
N ARG A 187 -4.41 19.17 -1.50
CA ARG A 187 -4.27 17.75 -1.15
C ARG A 187 -3.17 17.08 -1.96
N ILE A 188 -2.74 17.67 -3.08
CA ILE A 188 -1.77 17.07 -4.00
C ILE A 188 -0.37 17.48 -3.58
N VAL A 189 0.49 16.48 -3.37
CA VAL A 189 1.90 16.70 -3.04
C VAL A 189 2.80 15.84 -3.92
N MET A 190 3.91 16.44 -4.35
CA MET A 190 4.97 15.72 -5.05
C MET A 190 6.06 15.36 -4.08
N LEU A 191 6.41 14.08 -4.00
CA LEU A 191 7.50 13.59 -3.16
C LEU A 191 8.47 12.75 -3.97
N GLU A 192 9.73 12.75 -3.57
CA GLU A 192 10.71 11.82 -4.13
C GLU A 192 10.43 10.39 -3.66
N GLU A 193 10.54 9.45 -4.58
CA GLU A 193 10.48 8.03 -4.26
C GLU A 193 11.58 7.68 -3.24
N PRO A 194 11.24 6.98 -2.14
CA PRO A 194 12.23 6.62 -1.14
C PRO A 194 13.32 5.72 -1.75
N ASN A 195 14.56 5.86 -1.27
CA ASN A 195 15.69 5.01 -1.66
C ASN A 195 15.43 3.52 -1.42
N GLY A 196 14.63 3.22 -0.40
CA GLY A 196 14.26 1.89 0.01
C GLY A 196 12.79 1.87 0.36
N ARG A 197 11.97 1.26 -0.53
CA ARG A 197 10.51 1.17 -0.30
C ARG A 197 10.17 0.32 0.91
N MET A 198 11.00 -0.67 1.21
CA MET A 198 10.83 -1.55 2.36
C MET A 198 11.11 -0.80 3.66
N GLU A 199 12.20 -0.06 3.70
CA GLU A 199 12.62 0.76 4.83
C GLU A 199 11.57 1.86 5.11
N ASP A 200 11.05 2.52 4.08
CA ASP A 200 9.96 3.50 4.22
C ASP A 200 8.64 2.84 4.69
N TRP A 201 8.36 1.61 4.23
CA TRP A 201 7.21 0.85 4.71
C TRP A 201 7.33 0.51 6.20
N GLU A 202 8.50 0.03 6.63
CA GLU A 202 8.80 -0.33 8.02
C GLU A 202 8.88 0.88 8.94
N ALA A 203 9.29 2.04 8.44
CA ALA A 203 9.41 3.28 9.21
C ALA A 203 8.12 3.59 10.00
N SER A 204 6.96 3.45 9.36
CA SER A 204 5.66 3.66 10.00
C SER A 204 5.41 2.78 11.22
N TYR A 205 5.88 1.53 11.18
CA TYR A 205 5.72 0.58 12.28
C TYR A 205 6.63 0.93 13.46
N PHE A 206 7.82 1.42 13.18
CA PHE A 206 8.79 1.86 14.21
C PHE A 206 8.55 3.30 14.71
N GLY A 207 7.49 3.96 14.25
CA GLY A 207 7.19 5.35 14.60
C GLY A 207 8.21 6.35 14.03
N HIS A 208 8.89 5.97 12.94
CA HIS A 208 9.76 6.84 12.18
C HIS A 208 8.97 7.55 11.08
N GLU A 209 9.55 8.62 10.55
CA GLU A 209 8.98 9.34 9.42
C GLU A 209 8.97 8.46 8.16
N ASP A 210 7.83 8.41 7.47
CA ASP A 210 7.58 7.70 6.21
C ASP A 210 7.08 8.67 5.12
N ILE A 211 6.76 8.20 3.90
CA ILE A 211 6.19 9.09 2.86
C ILE A 211 4.88 9.77 3.28
N TRP A 212 4.05 9.10 4.10
CA TRP A 212 2.71 9.59 4.44
C TRP A 212 2.78 10.74 5.42
N SER A 213 3.51 10.55 6.51
CA SER A 213 3.74 11.60 7.52
C SER A 213 4.39 12.85 6.91
N ARG A 214 5.34 12.69 5.98
CA ARG A 214 5.91 13.83 5.22
C ARG A 214 4.87 14.56 4.38
N ALA A 215 4.04 13.80 3.66
CA ALA A 215 2.99 14.36 2.82
C ALA A 215 1.96 15.14 3.64
N GLU A 216 1.52 14.62 4.78
CA GLU A 216 0.58 15.27 5.69
C GLU A 216 1.11 16.63 6.18
N VAL A 217 2.41 16.71 6.54
CA VAL A 217 3.05 17.97 6.94
C VAL A 217 3.02 19.01 5.81
N ILE A 218 3.26 18.60 4.57
CA ILE A 218 3.22 19.50 3.41
C ILE A 218 1.79 20.00 3.16
N VAL A 219 0.81 19.08 3.13
CA VAL A 219 -0.62 19.42 2.97
C VAL A 219 -1.10 20.37 4.06
N ALA A 220 -0.71 20.14 5.31
CA ALA A 220 -1.06 21.02 6.43
C ALA A 220 -0.51 22.44 6.24
N LYS A 221 0.74 22.58 5.77
CA LYS A 221 1.35 23.88 5.46
C LYS A 221 0.63 24.58 4.30
N GLN A 222 0.31 23.85 3.23
CA GLN A 222 -0.42 24.40 2.08
C GLN A 222 -1.79 24.92 2.49
N LYS A 223 -2.55 24.15 3.27
CA LYS A 223 -3.85 24.57 3.83
C LYS A 223 -3.74 25.87 4.63
N ALA A 224 -2.72 26.00 5.47
CA ALA A 224 -2.52 27.20 6.27
C ALA A 224 -2.22 28.44 5.42
N MET A 225 -1.48 28.29 4.32
CA MET A 225 -1.18 29.40 3.40
C MET A 225 -2.41 29.85 2.60
N SER A 226 -3.27 28.91 2.18
CA SER A 226 -4.49 29.23 1.45
C SER A 226 -5.48 30.07 2.28
N VAL A 227 -5.58 29.83 3.59
CA VAL A 227 -6.48 30.58 4.49
C VAL A 227 -5.97 32.00 4.77
N GLY A 228 -4.66 32.25 4.67
CA GLY A 228 -4.07 33.58 4.91
C GLY A 228 -4.11 34.53 3.72
N SER A 229 -4.66 34.11 2.58
CA SER A 229 -4.69 34.89 1.33
C SER A 229 -6.09 35.39 0.92
N GLU A 230 -7.10 35.08 1.73
CA GLU A 230 -8.49 35.57 1.61
C GLU A 230 -8.76 36.72 2.59
#